data_AF-A0ABD0QX99-F1
#
_entry.id   AF-A0ABD0QX99-F1
#
_cell.length_a   1.000
_cell.length_b   1.000
_cell.length_c   1.000
_cell.angle_alpha   90.00
_cell.angle_beta   90.00
_cell.angle_gamma   90.00
#
_symmetry.space_group_name_H-M   'P 1'
#
loop_
_entity.id
_entity.type
_entity.pdbx_description
1 polymer ?
#
loop_
_entity_poly.entity_id
_entity_poly.type
_entity_poly.pdbx_seq_one_letter_code
_entity_poly.pdbx_strand_id
1 'polypeptide(L)'
;MATAYPGAFKEVIEGEVVGSGYDSVIKQLINRVDNVRRGTTSLSLKRRAAGNSEEEDTLRRKKRLDSYGCKNWQPVQLPANETPDTQKHVQEEMKKMNRERCQDTNTVENMMRATFFTQRKDIINGVDTSDLMHEWPYLFETAGMMTHFKELTGIDIDDKAIA
;
A
#
# COMPACT_ATOMS: atom_id res chain seq x y z
N MET A 1 -2.21 10.43 -49.81
CA MET A 1 -3.29 9.86 -48.96
C MET A 1 -4.21 10.95 -48.43
N ALA A 2 -3.75 11.94 -47.67
CA ALA A 2 -4.60 13.03 -47.16
C ALA A 2 -5.28 13.87 -48.27
N THR A 3 -4.59 14.14 -49.38
CA THR A 3 -5.14 14.84 -50.56
C THR A 3 -6.05 13.98 -51.44
N ALA A 4 -5.92 12.64 -51.34
CA ALA A 4 -6.70 11.70 -52.12
C ALA A 4 -8.04 11.34 -51.44
N TYR A 5 -8.08 11.39 -50.10
CA TYR A 5 -9.26 11.10 -49.29
C TYR A 5 -9.40 12.11 -48.15
N PRO A 6 -9.86 13.35 -48.44
CA PRO A 6 -9.90 14.45 -47.48
C PRO A 6 -10.85 14.22 -46.30
N GLY A 7 -11.80 13.29 -46.40
CA GLY A 7 -12.71 12.91 -45.32
C GLY A 7 -12.28 11.71 -44.48
N ALA A 8 -11.18 11.02 -44.82
CA ALA A 8 -10.84 9.72 -44.22
C ALA A 8 -10.52 9.79 -42.72
N PHE A 9 -10.07 10.95 -42.23
CA PHE A 9 -9.72 11.15 -40.83
C PHE A 9 -10.69 12.08 -40.11
N LYS A 10 -11.73 12.57 -40.77
CA LYS A 10 -12.68 13.50 -40.17
C LYS A 10 -13.40 12.83 -39.00
N GLU A 11 -13.34 13.44 -37.83
CA GLU A 11 -14.03 12.94 -36.63
C GLU A 11 -15.47 13.43 -36.64
N VAL A 12 -16.40 12.48 -36.67
CA VAL A 12 -17.84 12.74 -36.62
C VAL A 12 -18.42 11.99 -35.43
N ILE A 13 -19.01 12.72 -34.49
CA ILE A 13 -19.71 12.16 -33.35
C ILE A 13 -21.17 12.61 -33.47
N GLU A 14 -22.11 11.67 -33.44
CA GLU A 14 -23.56 11.96 -33.54
C GLU A 14 -23.96 12.82 -34.76
N GLY A 15 -23.19 12.71 -35.85
CA GLY A 15 -23.43 13.47 -37.09
C GLY A 15 -22.80 14.85 -37.14
N GLU A 16 -22.24 15.34 -36.03
CA GLU A 16 -21.53 16.61 -35.95
C GLU A 16 -20.02 16.43 -36.18
N VAL A 17 -19.43 17.36 -36.93
CA VAL A 17 -18.01 17.36 -37.25
C VAL A 17 -17.24 17.94 -36.07
N VAL A 18 -16.69 17.06 -35.24
CA VAL A 18 -15.94 17.44 -34.03
C VAL A 18 -14.52 17.86 -34.35
N GLY A 19 -13.94 17.35 -35.45
CA GLY A 19 -12.60 17.72 -35.86
C GLY A 19 -12.16 17.15 -37.20
N SER A 20 -10.99 17.61 -37.66
CA SER A 20 -10.31 17.06 -38.84
C SER A 20 -9.71 15.67 -38.59
N GLY A 21 -9.66 15.25 -37.31
CA GLY A 21 -9.08 14.02 -36.75
C GLY A 21 -7.60 13.78 -36.96
N TYR A 22 -6.90 14.66 -37.68
CA TYR A 22 -5.44 14.67 -37.73
C TYR A 22 -4.82 14.83 -36.34
N ASP A 23 -5.36 15.74 -35.52
CA ASP A 23 -4.86 15.99 -34.17
C ASP A 23 -5.01 14.78 -33.26
N SER A 24 -6.09 14.03 -33.42
CA SER A 24 -6.37 12.80 -32.66
C SER A 24 -5.40 11.69 -33.04
N VAL A 25 -5.18 11.48 -34.34
CA VAL A 25 -4.19 10.51 -34.84
C VAL A 25 -2.78 10.88 -34.39
N ILE A 26 -2.41 12.17 -34.45
CA ILE A 26 -1.11 12.67 -33.98
C ILE A 26 -0.97 12.47 -32.47
N LYS A 27 -1.99 12.80 -31.67
CA LYS A 27 -1.99 12.55 -30.21
C LYS A 27 -1.82 11.07 -29.89
N GLN A 28 -2.52 10.18 -30.61
CA GLN A 28 -2.38 8.74 -30.42
C GLN A 28 -0.96 8.24 -30.75
N LEU A 29 -0.35 8.76 -31.82
CA LEU A 29 1.04 8.48 -32.20
C LEU A 29 2.03 8.94 -31.12
N ILE A 30 1.90 10.20 -30.65
CA ILE A 30 2.73 10.76 -29.58
C ILE A 30 2.60 9.92 -28.31
N ASN A 31 1.37 9.63 -27.89
CA ASN A 31 1.10 8.82 -26.70
C ASN A 31 1.72 7.43 -26.82
N ARG A 32 1.68 6.80 -28.00
CA ARG A 32 2.28 5.48 -28.22
C ARG A 32 3.80 5.53 -28.15
N VAL A 33 4.43 6.54 -28.76
CA VAL A 33 5.88 6.76 -28.69
C VAL A 33 6.30 7.01 -27.24
N ASP A 34 5.60 7.89 -26.53
CA ASP A 34 5.90 8.17 -25.13
C ASP A 34 5.68 6.96 -24.24
N ASN A 35 4.67 6.14 -24.49
CA ASN A 35 4.46 4.90 -23.73
C ASN A 35 5.59 3.88 -23.95
N VAL A 36 6.08 3.73 -25.19
CA VAL A 36 7.27 2.90 -25.47
C VAL A 36 8.51 3.45 -24.77
N ARG A 37 8.70 4.78 -24.80
CA ARG A 37 9.83 5.46 -24.14
C ARG A 37 9.74 5.40 -22.61
N ARG A 38 8.53 5.37 -22.02
CA ARG A 38 8.36 5.20 -20.57
C ARG A 38 9.03 3.93 -20.08
N GLY A 39 9.03 2.85 -20.87
CA GLY A 39 9.69 1.58 -20.57
C GLY A 39 11.22 1.62 -20.51
N THR A 40 11.86 2.59 -21.18
CA THR A 40 13.33 2.77 -21.20
C THR A 40 13.82 3.84 -20.22
N THR A 41 12.92 4.52 -19.51
CA THR A 41 13.31 5.45 -18.43
C THR A 41 13.83 4.70 -17.20
N SER A 42 14.69 5.34 -16.40
CA SER A 42 15.27 4.72 -15.21
C SER A 42 14.23 4.23 -14.18
N LEU A 43 13.02 4.80 -14.20
CA LEU A 43 11.92 4.45 -13.29
C LEU A 43 11.21 3.14 -13.69
N SER A 44 11.04 2.85 -14.98
CA SER A 44 10.45 1.59 -15.45
C SER A 44 11.42 0.40 -15.34
N LEU A 45 12.71 0.65 -15.58
CA LEU A 45 13.80 -0.32 -15.35
C LEU A 45 13.87 -0.73 -13.87
N LYS A 46 13.73 0.24 -12.94
CA LYS A 46 13.64 -0.02 -11.50
C LYS A 46 12.48 -0.95 -11.13
N ARG A 47 11.34 -0.81 -11.81
CA ARG A 47 10.14 -1.63 -11.56
C ARG A 47 10.29 -3.07 -12.07
N ARG A 48 11.02 -3.26 -13.18
CA ARG A 48 11.32 -4.60 -13.73
C ARG A 48 12.43 -5.33 -12.96
N ALA A 49 13.44 -4.62 -12.48
CA ALA A 49 14.52 -5.20 -11.67
C ALA A 49 14.05 -5.67 -10.28
N ALA A 50 12.93 -5.16 -9.78
CA ALA A 50 12.38 -5.56 -8.49
C ALA A 50 11.67 -6.94 -8.51
N GLY A 51 11.35 -7.50 -9.68
CA GLY A 51 10.62 -8.75 -9.80
C GLY A 51 11.47 -10.00 -10.06
N ASN A 52 12.79 -9.88 -10.23
CA ASN A 52 13.60 -10.95 -10.83
C ASN A 52 14.94 -11.24 -10.13
N SER A 53 15.04 -10.96 -8.83
CA SER A 53 16.23 -11.28 -8.04
C SER A 53 15.87 -12.37 -7.03
N GLU A 54 15.99 -13.62 -7.47
CA GLU A 54 16.36 -14.71 -6.60
C GLU A 54 17.87 -14.59 -6.31
N GLU A 55 18.23 -14.85 -5.05
CA GLU A 55 19.58 -15.09 -4.52
C GLU A 55 20.53 -13.91 -4.18
N GLU A 56 20.63 -13.76 -2.86
CA GLU A 56 21.83 -13.66 -2.01
C GLU A 56 22.77 -12.44 -2.03
N ASP A 57 22.75 -11.78 -0.86
CA ASP A 57 23.79 -11.03 -0.16
C ASP A 57 24.79 -10.20 -0.97
N THR A 58 24.60 -8.88 -0.95
CA THR A 58 25.62 -7.92 -0.49
C THR A 58 25.05 -6.51 -0.50
N LEU A 59 25.20 -5.83 0.64
CA LEU A 59 24.96 -4.40 0.86
C LEU A 59 23.51 -3.94 0.62
N ARG A 60 22.79 -3.84 1.75
CA ARG A 60 21.46 -3.23 1.92
C ARG A 60 21.38 -1.87 1.21
N ARG A 61 21.12 -1.88 -0.09
CA ARG A 61 20.63 -0.73 -0.84
C ARG A 61 19.32 -0.40 -0.15
N LYS A 62 19.28 0.65 0.68
CA LYS A 62 18.05 1.14 1.31
C LYS A 62 17.04 1.28 0.18
N LYS A 63 16.14 0.29 0.05
CA LYS A 63 14.99 0.38 -0.82
C LYS A 63 14.34 1.68 -0.38
N ARG A 64 14.23 2.67 -1.27
CA ARG A 64 13.40 3.84 -0.98
C ARG A 64 12.00 3.28 -0.86
N LEU A 65 11.60 2.96 0.36
CA LEU A 65 10.23 2.60 0.67
C LEU A 65 9.47 3.91 0.56
N ASP A 66 8.59 4.00 -0.43
CA ASP A 66 7.63 5.08 -0.50
C ASP A 66 6.79 4.96 0.76
N SER A 67 7.06 5.82 1.75
CA SER A 67 6.40 5.71 3.06
C SER A 67 5.00 6.29 3.05
N TYR A 68 4.50 6.87 1.93
CA TYR A 68 3.14 7.41 1.76
C TYR A 68 2.54 8.08 3.02
N GLY A 69 3.32 8.91 3.72
CA GLY A 69 2.87 9.59 4.95
C GLY A 69 2.83 8.74 6.23
N CYS A 70 3.17 7.46 6.17
CA CYS A 70 3.33 6.59 7.33
C CYS A 70 4.65 6.89 8.05
N LYS A 71 4.56 7.27 9.33
CA LYS A 71 5.70 7.49 10.22
C LYS A 71 6.41 6.17 10.54
N ASN A 72 5.65 5.10 10.77
CA ASN A 72 6.16 3.77 11.14
C ASN A 72 5.78 2.69 10.11
N TRP A 73 6.10 2.92 8.83
CA TRP A 73 5.73 1.99 7.75
C TRP A 73 6.24 0.55 7.96
N GLN A 74 7.53 0.40 8.31
CA GLN A 74 8.16 -0.88 8.63
C GLN A 74 9.09 -0.70 9.83
N PRO A 75 8.66 -1.11 11.04
CA PRO A 75 9.52 -0.99 12.20
C PRO A 75 10.72 -1.95 12.05
N VAL A 76 11.93 -1.42 12.25
CA VAL A 76 13.19 -2.12 11.95
C VAL A 76 13.69 -2.93 13.15
N GLN A 77 13.27 -2.55 14.35
CA GLN A 77 13.67 -3.16 15.61
C GLN A 77 12.44 -3.29 16.51
N LEU A 78 12.43 -4.34 17.33
CA LEU A 78 11.51 -4.45 18.46
C LEU A 78 11.74 -3.27 19.40
N PRO A 79 10.68 -2.72 20.03
CA PRO A 79 10.83 -1.73 21.09
C PRO A 79 11.82 -2.23 22.15
N ALA A 80 12.62 -1.34 22.74
CA ALA A 80 13.70 -1.71 23.67
C ALA A 80 13.24 -2.53 24.90
N ASN A 81 11.95 -2.49 25.22
CA ASN A 81 11.34 -3.17 26.35
C ASN A 81 10.66 -4.50 25.98
N GLU A 82 10.70 -4.91 24.72
CA GLU A 82 9.94 -6.06 24.23
C GLU A 82 10.84 -7.12 23.60
N THR A 83 10.57 -8.37 23.94
CA THR A 83 11.21 -9.54 23.34
C THR A 83 10.23 -10.26 22.41
N PRO A 84 10.72 -11.11 21.49
CA PRO A 84 9.83 -11.95 20.68
C PRO A 84 8.87 -12.80 21.51
N ASP A 85 9.31 -13.23 22.70
CA ASP A 85 8.50 -14.04 23.61
C ASP A 85 7.38 -13.23 24.28
N THR A 86 7.65 -11.98 24.66
CA THR A 86 6.60 -11.10 25.20
C THR A 86 5.54 -10.78 24.14
N GLN A 87 5.95 -10.59 22.89
CA GLN A 87 4.98 -10.33 21.80
C GLN A 87 4.08 -11.53 21.53
N LYS A 88 4.64 -12.76 21.54
CA LYS A 88 3.83 -13.98 21.44
C LYS A 88 2.86 -14.14 22.61
N HIS A 89 3.30 -13.82 23.83
CA HIS A 89 2.43 -13.90 24.99
C HIS A 89 1.23 -12.95 24.87
N VAL A 90 1.47 -11.69 24.50
CA VAL A 90 0.42 -10.69 24.29
C VAL A 90 -0.51 -11.10 23.14
N GLN A 91 0.02 -11.67 22.07
CA GLN A 91 -0.77 -12.18 20.95
C GLN A 91 -1.75 -13.29 21.41
N GLU A 92 -1.28 -14.27 22.16
CA GLU A 92 -2.13 -15.35 22.68
C GLU A 92 -3.17 -14.82 23.68
N GLU A 93 -2.81 -13.83 24.50
CA GLU A 93 -3.75 -13.16 25.39
C GLU A 93 -4.86 -12.42 24.63
N MET A 94 -4.51 -11.69 23.56
CA MET A 94 -5.49 -11.05 22.68
C MET A 94 -6.44 -12.07 22.05
N LYS A 95 -5.93 -13.19 21.54
CA LYS A 95 -6.76 -14.27 20.98
C LYS A 95 -7.74 -14.80 22.04
N LYS A 96 -7.27 -15.01 23.27
CA LYS A 96 -8.11 -15.46 24.38
C LYS A 96 -9.20 -14.44 24.70
N MET A 97 -8.85 -13.16 24.85
CA MET A 97 -9.82 -12.09 25.13
C MET A 97 -10.90 -11.99 24.04
N ASN A 98 -10.51 -12.13 22.77
CA ASN A 98 -11.45 -12.11 21.65
C ASN A 98 -12.42 -13.30 21.71
N ARG A 99 -11.91 -14.51 22.03
CA ARG A 99 -12.76 -15.70 22.24
C ARG A 99 -13.75 -15.52 23.38
N GLU A 100 -13.33 -14.86 24.46
CA GLU A 100 -14.14 -14.55 25.63
C GLU A 100 -15.06 -13.32 25.43
N ARG A 101 -15.00 -12.66 24.26
CA ARG A 101 -15.72 -11.41 23.93
C ARG A 101 -15.50 -10.30 24.98
N CYS A 102 -14.30 -10.24 25.55
CA CYS A 102 -13.94 -9.19 26.49
C CYS A 102 -13.68 -7.88 25.73
N GLN A 103 -14.48 -6.84 25.99
CA GLN A 103 -14.42 -5.55 25.28
C GLN A 103 -13.64 -4.47 26.06
N ASP A 104 -12.57 -4.85 26.75
CA ASP A 104 -11.72 -3.85 27.42
C ASP A 104 -10.86 -3.09 26.41
N THR A 105 -11.45 -1.99 25.90
CA THR A 105 -10.85 -1.11 24.89
C THR A 105 -9.44 -0.66 25.26
N ASN A 106 -9.21 -0.14 26.48
CA ASN A 106 -7.90 0.34 26.91
C ASN A 106 -6.84 -0.77 26.88
N THR A 107 -7.22 -1.97 27.33
CA THR A 107 -6.31 -3.13 27.31
C THR A 107 -5.99 -3.53 25.88
N VAL A 108 -7.00 -3.61 25.00
CA VAL A 108 -6.82 -3.90 23.57
C VAL A 108 -5.87 -2.88 22.93
N GLU A 109 -6.05 -1.58 23.16
CA GLU A 109 -5.17 -0.57 22.59
C GLU A 109 -3.72 -0.72 23.07
N ASN A 110 -3.49 -0.99 24.36
CA ASN A 110 -2.15 -1.19 24.90
C ASN A 110 -1.47 -2.42 24.28
N MET A 111 -2.20 -3.53 24.16
CA MET A 111 -1.73 -4.75 23.51
C MET A 111 -1.44 -4.52 22.01
N MET A 112 -2.28 -3.74 21.33
CA MET A 112 -2.09 -3.38 19.93
C MET A 112 -0.82 -2.56 19.72
N ARG A 113 -0.54 -1.58 20.59
CA ARG A 113 0.69 -0.76 20.55
C ARG A 113 1.93 -1.60 20.79
N ALA A 114 1.91 -2.48 21.78
CA ALA A 114 3.04 -3.37 22.08
C ALA A 114 3.34 -4.29 20.88
N THR A 115 2.32 -4.97 20.38
CA THR A 115 2.50 -5.97 19.29
C THR A 115 2.55 -5.38 17.88
N PHE A 116 2.53 -4.05 17.73
CA PHE A 116 2.53 -3.35 16.44
C PHE A 116 3.65 -3.83 15.51
N PHE A 117 4.83 -4.11 16.05
CA PHE A 117 5.97 -4.63 15.29
C PHE A 117 5.63 -5.93 14.55
N THR A 118 5.11 -6.94 15.25
CA THR A 118 4.81 -8.24 14.64
C THR A 118 3.58 -8.17 13.73
N GLN A 119 2.54 -7.42 14.12
CA GLN A 119 1.39 -7.16 13.24
C GLN A 119 1.84 -6.61 11.87
N ARG A 120 2.69 -5.57 11.87
CA ARG A 120 3.21 -4.97 10.63
C ARG A 120 4.10 -5.94 9.85
N LYS A 121 4.89 -6.74 10.54
CA LYS A 121 5.74 -7.77 9.92
C LYS A 121 4.88 -8.79 9.14
N ASP A 122 3.81 -9.28 9.74
CA ASP A 122 2.91 -10.26 9.12
C ASP A 122 2.15 -9.65 7.93
N ILE A 123 1.65 -8.42 8.08
CA ILE A 123 0.98 -7.67 6.99
C ILE A 123 1.93 -7.45 5.80
N ILE A 124 3.17 -7.03 6.04
CA ILE A 124 4.15 -6.74 4.97
C ILE A 124 4.62 -8.02 4.28
N ASN A 125 4.73 -9.12 5.03
CA ASN A 125 5.10 -10.42 4.47
C ASN A 125 3.99 -11.06 3.64
N GLY A 126 2.78 -10.46 3.61
CA GLY A 126 1.67 -10.95 2.82
C GLY A 126 1.03 -12.21 3.40
N VAL A 127 0.99 -12.33 4.73
CA VAL A 127 0.18 -13.36 5.40
C VAL A 127 -1.28 -13.23 4.93
N ASP A 128 -1.95 -14.37 4.73
CA ASP A 128 -3.32 -14.37 4.22
C ASP A 128 -4.27 -13.62 5.18
N THR A 129 -5.33 -13.03 4.63
CA THR A 129 -6.28 -12.25 5.44
C THR A 129 -6.98 -13.13 6.48
N SER A 130 -7.27 -14.40 6.15
CA SER A 130 -7.89 -15.34 7.10
C SER A 130 -6.97 -15.69 8.27
N ASP A 131 -5.68 -15.90 8.00
CA ASP A 131 -4.66 -16.13 9.02
C ASP A 131 -4.46 -14.87 9.88
N LEU A 132 -4.43 -13.68 9.28
CA LEU A 132 -4.36 -12.41 10.01
C LEU A 132 -5.56 -12.21 10.93
N MET A 133 -6.78 -12.58 10.52
CA MET A 133 -7.97 -12.50 11.38
C MET A 133 -7.88 -13.45 12.57
N HIS A 134 -7.26 -14.63 12.41
CA HIS A 134 -7.05 -15.58 13.49
C HIS A 134 -5.93 -15.13 14.44
N GLU A 135 -4.82 -14.65 13.88
CA GLU A 135 -3.62 -14.27 14.61
C GLU A 135 -3.74 -12.91 15.30
N TRP A 136 -4.46 -11.97 14.68
CA TRP A 136 -4.61 -10.58 15.09
C TRP A 136 -6.07 -10.11 14.95
N PRO A 137 -7.01 -10.67 15.71
CA PRO A 137 -8.45 -10.39 15.54
C PRO A 137 -8.80 -8.91 15.66
N TYR A 138 -8.14 -8.20 16.58
CA TYR A 138 -8.40 -6.78 16.83
C TYR A 138 -7.89 -5.83 15.74
N LEU A 139 -7.10 -6.29 14.76
CA LEU A 139 -6.83 -5.50 13.54
C LEU A 139 -8.11 -5.22 12.74
N PHE A 140 -9.14 -6.06 12.92
CA PHE A 140 -10.42 -5.99 12.22
C PHE A 140 -11.54 -5.42 13.11
N GLU A 141 -11.20 -4.98 14.32
CA GLU A 141 -12.11 -4.28 15.21
C GLU A 141 -11.77 -2.79 15.28
N THR A 142 -12.78 -1.95 15.55
CA THR A 142 -12.63 -0.49 15.47
C THR A 142 -11.53 0.03 16.41
N ALA A 143 -11.47 -0.44 17.66
CA ALA A 143 -10.48 0.01 18.65
C ALA A 143 -9.04 -0.33 18.23
N GLY A 144 -8.81 -1.55 17.77
CA GLY A 144 -7.48 -1.97 17.33
C GLY A 144 -7.09 -1.35 15.99
N MET A 145 -8.03 -1.22 15.05
CA MET A 145 -7.81 -0.55 13.77
C MET A 145 -7.40 0.92 13.97
N MET A 146 -8.09 1.67 14.83
CA MET A 146 -7.74 3.07 15.14
C MET A 146 -6.36 3.17 15.78
N THR A 147 -6.07 2.30 16.74
CA THR A 147 -4.75 2.26 17.39
C THR A 147 -3.64 1.96 16.39
N HIS A 148 -3.83 0.96 15.53
CA HIS A 148 -2.85 0.60 14.51
C HIS A 148 -2.63 1.73 13.50
N PHE A 149 -3.70 2.41 13.09
CA PHE A 149 -3.62 3.58 12.20
C PHE A 149 -2.83 4.73 12.84
N LYS A 150 -3.09 5.02 14.11
CA LYS A 150 -2.39 6.06 14.87
C LYS A 150 -0.91 5.74 15.00
N GLU A 151 -0.54 4.50 15.27
CA GLU A 151 0.87 4.08 15.30
C GLU A 151 1.54 4.17 13.91
N LEU A 152 0.80 3.86 12.85
CA LEU A 152 1.30 3.88 11.48
C LEU A 152 1.52 5.31 10.96
N THR A 153 0.60 6.23 11.22
CA THR A 153 0.56 7.58 10.64
C THR A 153 0.93 8.70 11.61
N GLY A 154 0.76 8.47 12.92
CA GLY A 154 0.84 9.49 13.96
C GLY A 154 -0.39 10.39 14.05
N ILE A 155 -1.47 10.10 13.32
CA ILE A 155 -2.70 10.89 13.29
C ILE A 155 -3.75 10.21 14.16
N ASP A 156 -4.39 10.97 15.03
CA ASP A 156 -5.57 10.53 15.76
C ASP A 156 -6.84 10.80 14.93
N ILE A 157 -7.69 9.80 14.75
CA ILE A 157 -8.93 9.93 13.96
C ILE A 157 -10.03 10.60 14.82
N ASP A 158 -9.97 10.45 16.14
CA ASP A 158 -10.96 11.05 17.05
C ASP A 158 -10.69 12.53 17.32
N ASP A 159 -9.52 13.04 16.94
CA ASP A 159 -9.26 14.47 16.91
C ASP A 159 -10.12 15.10 15.80
N LYS A 160 -11.18 15.80 16.23
CA LYS A 160 -12.09 16.64 15.42
C LYS A 160 -11.39 17.84 14.73
N ALA A 161 -10.16 17.66 14.24
CA ALA A 161 -9.36 18.65 13.54
C ALA A 161 -9.40 18.48 12.01
N ILE A 162 -10.19 17.54 11.49
CA ILE A 162 -10.50 17.46 10.06
C ILE A 162 -11.80 18.24 9.81
N ALA A 163 -11.69 19.57 9.78
CA ALA A 163 -12.70 20.50 9.30
C ALA A 163 -12.06 21.47 8.29
#